data_AF-A0A835Z2S8-F1
#
_entry.id   AF-A0A835Z2S8-F1
#
_cell.length_a   1.000
_cell.length_b   1.000
_cell.length_c   1.000
_cell.angle_alpha   90.00
_cell.angle_beta   90.00
_cell.angle_gamma   90.00
#
_symmetry.space_group_name_H-M   'P 1'
#
loop_
_entity.id
_entity.type
_entity.pdbx_description
1 polymer ?
#
loop_
_entity_poly.entity_id
_entity_poly.type
_entity_poly.pdbx_seq_one_letter_code
_entity_poly.pdbx_strand_id
1 'polypeptide(L)'
;VEELRSALDQFYSPTTAADAKAHLERQLSEFRKQPQSHHVALQILQHQHQHQQPPAPSDLYLLYFAGAILEELVLRRWDSTQRDERRQLRQFLFAFVVDSWRTLPRWVLTKVGKALVDA
;
A
#
# COMPACT_ATOMS: atom_id res chain seq x y z
N VAL A 1 6.19 1.05 10.89
CA VAL A 1 4.81 0.77 10.44
C VAL A 1 3.80 1.46 11.34
N GLU A 2 3.92 1.37 12.66
CA GLU A 2 3.02 2.04 13.61
C GLU A 2 2.91 3.56 13.44
N GLU A 3 4.03 4.25 13.20
CA GLU A 3 4.00 5.70 12.91
C GLU A 3 3.19 6.02 11.64
N LEU A 4 3.32 5.19 10.61
CA LEU A 4 2.59 5.34 9.34
C LEU A 4 1.10 5.07 9.52
N ARG A 5 0.76 4.02 10.28
CA ARG A 5 -0.61 3.69 10.67
C ARG A 5 -1.26 4.86 11.40
N SER A 6 -0.60 5.38 12.45
CA SER A 6 -1.08 6.54 13.21
C SER A 6 -1.25 7.79 12.32
N ALA A 7 -0.31 8.06 11.42
CA ALA A 7 -0.40 9.19 10.49
C ALA A 7 -1.60 9.06 9.54
N LEU A 8 -1.85 7.86 9.00
CA LEU A 8 -2.99 7.60 8.11
C LEU A 8 -4.33 7.69 8.85
N ASP A 9 -4.41 7.13 10.07
CA ASP A 9 -5.61 7.22 10.91
C ASP A 9 -5.96 8.67 11.23
N GLN A 10 -4.97 9.48 11.59
CA GLN A 10 -5.16 10.91 11.80
C GLN A 10 -5.55 11.62 10.50
N PHE A 11 -4.95 11.28 9.37
CA PHE A 11 -5.25 11.92 8.09
C PHE A 11 -6.69 11.67 7.64
N TYR A 12 -7.16 10.43 7.75
CA TYR A 12 -8.52 10.04 7.36
C TYR A 12 -9.59 10.34 8.42
N SER A 13 -9.19 10.67 9.66
CA SER A 13 -10.15 11.05 10.70
C SER A 13 -10.95 12.32 10.30
N PRO A 14 -12.27 12.35 10.53
CA PRO A 14 -13.09 13.53 10.26
C PRO A 14 -12.82 14.67 11.25
N THR A 15 -12.22 14.41 12.41
CA THR A 15 -11.97 15.41 13.46
C THR A 15 -10.61 16.10 13.34
N THR A 16 -9.73 15.62 12.47
CA THR A 16 -8.41 16.23 12.29
C THR A 16 -8.52 17.56 11.55
N ALA A 17 -7.93 18.61 12.13
CA ALA A 17 -7.91 19.95 11.56
C ALA A 17 -7.26 19.99 10.17
N ALA A 18 -7.71 20.92 9.32
CA ALA A 18 -7.24 21.03 7.94
C ALA A 18 -5.71 21.21 7.83
N ASP A 19 -5.12 22.08 8.67
CA ASP A 19 -3.67 22.31 8.68
C ASP A 19 -2.88 21.05 9.07
N ALA A 20 -3.41 20.27 10.01
CA ALA A 20 -2.84 18.99 10.41
C ALA A 20 -2.93 17.97 9.27
N LYS A 21 -4.05 17.92 8.54
CA LYS A 21 -4.18 17.06 7.33
C LYS A 21 -3.19 17.46 6.25
N ALA A 22 -3.01 18.76 5.98
CA ALA A 22 -2.04 19.24 5.01
C ALA A 22 -0.59 18.95 5.44
N HIS A 23 -0.30 18.92 6.74
CA HIS A 23 0.99 18.48 7.25
C HIS A 23 1.21 16.97 7.04
N LEU A 24 0.22 16.15 7.42
CA LEU A 24 0.27 14.69 7.24
C LEU A 24 0.36 14.30 5.76
N GLU A 25 -0.37 14.96 4.88
CA GLU A 25 -0.30 14.72 3.43
C GLU A 25 1.11 14.96 2.89
N ARG A 26 1.77 16.04 3.31
CA ARG A 26 3.18 16.31 2.94
C ARG A 26 4.09 15.21 3.46
N GLN A 27 3.95 14.80 4.72
CA GLN A 27 4.76 13.72 5.29
C GLN A 27 4.58 12.39 4.55
N LEU A 28 3.33 12.00 4.27
CA LEU A 28 2.99 10.79 3.52
C LEU A 28 3.51 10.85 2.09
N SER A 29 3.40 12.00 1.42
CA SER A 29 3.97 12.24 0.09
C SER A 29 5.49 12.09 0.09
N GLU A 30 6.19 12.70 1.06
CA GLU A 30 7.64 12.54 1.17
C GLU A 30 8.05 11.10 1.48
N PHE A 31 7.29 10.40 2.32
CA PHE A 31 7.51 8.98 2.59
C PHE A 31 7.44 8.15 1.29
N ARG A 32 6.44 8.37 0.43
CA ARG A 32 6.31 7.64 -0.85
C ARG A 32 7.54 7.78 -1.75
N LYS A 33 8.16 8.96 -1.75
CA LYS A 33 9.35 9.27 -2.57
C LYS A 33 10.62 8.61 -2.05
N GLN A 34 10.64 8.11 -0.81
CA GLN A 34 11.83 7.47 -0.26
C GLN A 34 12.18 6.19 -1.03
N PRO A 35 13.48 5.91 -1.29
CA PRO A 35 13.88 4.72 -2.04
C PRO A 35 13.40 3.40 -1.44
N GLN A 36 13.19 3.33 -0.13
CA GLN A 36 12.79 2.11 0.58
C GLN A 36 11.28 1.97 0.78
N SER A 37 10.47 2.96 0.37
CA SER A 37 9.01 2.98 0.62
C SER A 37 8.29 1.72 0.10
N HIS A 38 8.72 1.21 -1.05
CA HIS A 38 8.17 -0.01 -1.65
C HIS A 38 8.46 -1.28 -0.85
N HIS A 39 9.64 -1.38 -0.20
CA HIS A 39 9.94 -2.51 0.68
C HIS A 39 8.98 -2.52 1.88
N VAL A 40 8.72 -1.35 2.46
CA VAL A 40 7.76 -1.20 3.56
C VAL A 40 6.35 -1.56 3.10
N ALA A 41 5.94 -1.12 1.89
CA ALA A 41 4.65 -1.47 1.31
C ALA A 41 4.49 -2.99 1.13
N LEU A 42 5.52 -3.67 0.62
CA LEU A 42 5.52 -5.13 0.49
C LEU A 42 5.43 -5.83 1.84
N GLN A 43 6.17 -5.37 2.85
CA GLN A 43 6.10 -5.93 4.20
C GLN A 43 4.69 -5.81 4.81
N ILE A 44 4.03 -4.67 4.62
CA ILE A 44 2.64 -4.46 5.05
C ILE A 44 1.70 -5.46 4.38
N LEU A 45 1.77 -5.60 3.05
CA LEU A 45 0.91 -6.54 2.31
C LEU A 45 1.23 -8.00 2.66
N GLN A 46 2.51 -8.36 2.82
CA GLN A 46 2.93 -9.71 3.20
C GLN A 46 2.43 -10.09 4.58
N HIS A 47 2.52 -9.18 5.55
CA HIS A 47 1.99 -9.39 6.90
C HIS A 47 0.48 -9.68 6.85
N GLN A 48 -0.29 -8.88 6.12
CA GLN A 48 -1.72 -9.11 5.95
C GLN A 48 -2.01 -10.43 5.22
N HIS A 49 -1.21 -10.79 4.21
CA HIS A 49 -1.36 -12.04 3.44
C HIS A 49 -1.14 -13.28 4.29
N GLN A 50 -0.16 -13.24 5.19
CA GLN A 50 0.18 -14.35 6.07
C GLN A 50 -0.89 -14.60 7.13
N HIS A 51 -1.45 -13.54 7.71
CA HIS A 51 -2.40 -13.69 8.81
C HIS A 51 -3.83 -13.98 8.33
N GLN A 52 -4.20 -13.58 7.11
CA GLN A 52 -5.53 -13.80 6.49
C GLN A 52 -6.74 -13.38 7.38
N GLN A 53 -6.51 -12.61 8.42
CA GLN A 53 -7.55 -12.13 9.31
C GLN A 53 -8.19 -10.86 8.74
N PRO A 54 -9.47 -10.59 9.04
CA PRO A 54 -10.08 -9.31 8.74
C PRO A 54 -9.23 -8.20 9.38
N PRO A 55 -8.68 -7.26 8.59
CA PRO A 55 -7.85 -6.19 9.12
C PRO A 55 -8.71 -5.25 10.00
N ALA A 56 -8.07 -4.59 10.97
CA ALA A 56 -8.72 -3.50 11.68
C ALA A 56 -9.11 -2.38 10.69
N PRO A 57 -10.11 -1.53 10.99
CA PRO A 57 -10.48 -0.43 10.11
C PRO A 57 -9.31 0.50 9.74
N SER A 58 -8.38 0.74 10.68
CA SER A 58 -7.16 1.52 10.47
C SER A 58 -6.17 0.86 9.50
N ASP A 59 -6.07 -0.48 9.55
CA ASP A 59 -5.23 -1.25 8.63
C ASP A 59 -5.68 -1.11 7.17
N LEU A 60 -6.95 -0.85 6.92
CA LEU A 60 -7.45 -0.70 5.56
C LEU A 60 -6.80 0.49 4.84
N TYR A 61 -6.60 1.61 5.55
CA TYR A 61 -5.90 2.78 5.00
C TYR A 61 -4.42 2.49 4.76
N LEU A 62 -3.80 1.72 5.65
CA LEU A 62 -2.42 1.28 5.52
C LEU A 62 -2.22 0.38 4.28
N LEU A 63 -3.12 -0.59 4.08
CA LEU A 63 -3.09 -1.50 2.92
C LEU A 63 -3.32 -0.74 1.60
N TYR A 64 -4.26 0.20 1.60
CA TYR A 64 -4.49 1.05 0.43
C TYR A 64 -3.28 1.93 0.11
N PHE A 65 -2.66 2.52 1.13
CA PHE A 65 -1.47 3.34 0.97
C PHE A 65 -0.27 2.51 0.46
N ALA A 66 -0.10 1.28 0.97
CA ALA A 66 0.88 0.34 0.45
C ALA A 66 0.65 0.03 -1.05
N GLY A 67 -0.60 -0.23 -1.44
CA GLY A 67 -0.97 -0.39 -2.85
C GLY A 67 -0.62 0.84 -3.70
N ALA A 68 -0.86 2.04 -3.19
CA ALA A 68 -0.54 3.29 -3.88
C ALA A 68 0.97 3.51 -4.09
N ILE A 69 1.81 3.05 -3.15
CA ILE A 69 3.27 3.07 -3.29
C ILE A 69 3.71 2.11 -4.41
N LEU A 70 3.16 0.90 -4.43
CA LEU A 70 3.52 -0.11 -5.44
C LEU A 70 3.07 0.29 -6.84
N GLU A 71 1.89 0.89 -6.98
CA GLU A 71 1.43 1.47 -8.25
C GLU A 71 2.43 2.51 -8.78
N GLU A 72 2.92 3.42 -7.92
CA GLU A 72 3.89 4.42 -8.31
C GLU A 72 5.27 3.83 -8.65
N LEU A 73 5.71 2.79 -7.91
CA LEU A 73 6.95 2.07 -8.20
C LEU A 73 6.91 1.50 -9.61
N VAL A 74 5.83 0.79 -9.94
CA VAL A 74 5.62 0.20 -11.25
C VAL A 74 5.63 1.30 -12.31
N LEU A 75 4.84 2.36 -12.15
CA LEU A 75 4.80 3.44 -13.15
C LEU A 75 6.15 4.14 -13.38
N ARG A 76 7.00 4.28 -12.35
CA ARG A 76 8.25 5.05 -12.45
C ARG A 76 9.49 4.23 -12.78
N ARG A 77 9.55 2.99 -12.31
CA ARG A 77 10.80 2.21 -12.30
C ARG A 77 10.70 0.85 -12.97
N TRP A 78 9.51 0.46 -13.46
CA TRP A 78 9.30 -0.87 -13.99
C TRP A 78 10.33 -1.26 -15.04
N ASP A 79 10.59 -0.41 -16.03
CA ASP A 79 11.56 -0.66 -17.09
C ASP A 79 13.00 -0.84 -16.61
N SER A 80 13.33 -0.28 -15.44
CA SER A 80 14.64 -0.43 -14.80
C SER A 80 14.74 -1.60 -13.82
N THR A 81 13.61 -2.20 -13.43
CA THR A 81 13.55 -3.34 -12.51
C THR A 81 14.00 -4.63 -13.20
N GLN A 82 14.70 -5.52 -12.50
CA GLN A 82 15.18 -6.76 -13.09
C GLN A 82 14.02 -7.70 -13.43
N ARG A 83 14.17 -8.52 -14.47
CA ARG A 83 13.09 -9.41 -14.94
C ARG A 83 12.57 -10.36 -13.85
N ASP A 84 13.47 -10.88 -13.01
CA ASP A 84 13.10 -11.80 -11.94
C ASP A 84 12.34 -11.10 -10.81
N GLU A 85 12.77 -9.89 -10.43
CA GLU A 85 12.06 -9.05 -9.45
C GLU A 85 10.66 -8.70 -9.94
N ARG A 86 10.51 -8.34 -11.23
CA ARG A 86 9.21 -8.09 -11.85
C ARG A 86 8.29 -9.31 -11.75
N ARG A 87 8.83 -10.49 -12.06
CA ARG A 87 8.09 -11.75 -11.99
C ARG A 87 7.65 -12.06 -10.56
N GLN A 88 8.54 -11.91 -9.58
CA GLN A 88 8.23 -12.16 -8.16
C GLN A 88 7.17 -11.19 -7.65
N LEU A 89 7.25 -9.90 -8.01
CA LEU A 89 6.25 -8.91 -7.63
C LEU A 89 4.87 -9.27 -8.20
N ARG A 90 4.78 -9.55 -9.51
CA ARG A 90 3.52 -9.96 -10.14
C ARG A 90 2.91 -11.21 -9.48
N GLN A 91 3.74 -12.22 -9.22
CA GLN A 91 3.30 -13.46 -8.57
C GLN A 91 2.74 -13.17 -7.17
N PHE A 92 3.44 -12.35 -6.38
CA PHE A 92 2.98 -11.95 -5.05
C PHE A 92 1.67 -11.15 -5.11
N LEU A 93 1.60 -10.11 -5.95
CA LEU A 93 0.40 -9.26 -6.05
C LEU A 93 -0.81 -10.04 -6.55
N PHE A 94 -0.62 -10.96 -7.50
CA PHE A 94 -1.68 -11.86 -7.96
C PHE A 94 -2.19 -12.75 -6.82
N ALA A 95 -1.29 -13.44 -6.11
CA ALA A 95 -1.66 -14.28 -4.97
C ALA A 95 -2.38 -13.47 -3.88
N PHE A 96 -1.85 -12.29 -3.54
CA PHE A 96 -2.45 -11.40 -2.56
C PHE A 96 -3.90 -11.04 -2.92
N VAL A 97 -4.15 -10.60 -4.16
CA VAL A 97 -5.49 -10.18 -4.61
C VAL A 97 -6.44 -11.37 -4.64
N VAL A 98 -5.99 -12.53 -5.16
CA VAL A 98 -6.82 -13.74 -5.28
C VAL A 98 -7.16 -14.34 -3.92
N ASP A 99 -6.25 -14.30 -2.94
CA ASP A 99 -6.51 -14.86 -1.61
C ASP A 99 -7.34 -13.88 -0.74
N SER A 100 -7.14 -12.58 -0.94
CA SER A 100 -7.75 -11.54 -0.10
C SER A 100 -9.13 -11.05 -0.60
N TRP A 101 -9.62 -11.55 -1.74
CA TRP A 101 -10.83 -11.01 -2.38
C TRP A 101 -12.11 -11.10 -1.55
N ARG A 102 -12.17 -12.04 -0.59
CA ARG A 102 -13.30 -12.24 0.33
C ARG A 102 -13.15 -11.49 1.65
N THR A 103 -11.93 -11.11 2.02
CA THR A 103 -11.62 -10.55 3.34
C THR A 103 -11.34 -9.06 3.29
N LEU A 104 -10.88 -8.53 2.15
CA LEU A 104 -10.59 -7.12 1.98
C LEU A 104 -11.69 -6.39 1.21
N PRO A 105 -11.95 -5.11 1.56
CA PRO A 105 -12.83 -4.26 0.78
C PRO A 105 -12.33 -4.06 -0.66
N ARG A 106 -13.28 -3.94 -1.60
CA ARG A 106 -12.98 -3.75 -3.02
C ARG A 106 -12.06 -2.58 -3.30
N TRP A 107 -12.20 -1.46 -2.60
CA TRP A 107 -11.39 -0.26 -2.84
C TRP A 107 -9.89 -0.47 -2.49
N VAL A 108 -9.57 -1.34 -1.52
CA VAL A 108 -8.19 -1.75 -1.24
C VAL A 108 -7.69 -2.68 -2.35
N LEU A 109 -8.48 -3.70 -2.70
CA LEU A 109 -8.13 -4.68 -3.73
C LEU A 109 -7.94 -4.04 -5.10
N THR A 110 -8.78 -3.07 -5.48
CA THR A 110 -8.63 -2.31 -6.73
C THR A 110 -7.31 -1.58 -6.78
N LYS A 111 -6.85 -1.03 -5.65
CA LYS A 111 -5.59 -0.29 -5.59
C LYS A 111 -4.38 -1.20 -5.80
N VAL A 112 -4.37 -2.36 -5.13
CA VAL A 112 -3.32 -3.36 -5.29
C VAL A 112 -3.40 -4.03 -6.67
N GLY A 113 -4.62 -4.32 -7.15
CA GLY A 113 -4.86 -4.90 -8.47
C GLY A 113 -4.42 -3.98 -9.61
N LYS A 114 -4.53 -2.66 -9.45
CA LYS A 114 -3.98 -1.72 -10.43
C LYS A 114 -2.45 -1.85 -10.53
N ALA A 115 -1.74 -1.92 -9.40
CA ALA A 115 -0.30 -2.16 -9.39
C ALA A 115 0.07 -3.50 -10.06
N LEU A 116 -0.77 -4.52 -9.94
CA LEU A 116 -0.59 -5.80 -10.65
C LEU A 116 -0.79 -5.68 -12.16
N VAL A 117 -1.80 -4.92 -12.62
CA VAL A 117 -2.10 -4.74 -14.05
C VAL A 117 -1.02 -3.92 -14.74
N ASP A 118 -0.52 -2.88 -14.06
CA ASP A 118 0.52 -2.01 -14.60
C ASP A 118 1.90 -2.69 -14.58
N ALA A 119 2.10 -3.68 -13.70
CA ALA A 119 3.31 -4.48 -13.60
C ALA A 119 3.38 -5.43 -14.78
#